data_AF-A0A832D6M3-F1
#
_entry.id   AF-A0A832D6M3-F1
#
_cell.length_a   1.000
_cell.length_b   1.000
_cell.length_c   1.000
_cell.angle_alpha   90.00
_cell.angle_beta   90.00
_cell.angle_gamma   90.00
#
_symmetry.space_group_name_H-M   'P 1'
#
loop_
_entity.id
_entity.type
_entity.pdbx_description
1 polymer ?
#
loop_
_entity_poly.entity_id
_entity_poly.type
_entity_poly.pdbx_seq_one_letter_code
_entity_poly.pdbx_strand_id
1 'polypeptide(L)'
;MPDASKAVPVANSLLDPNERQTFWNRIRSEYQSLQEQFFSRFGRKCIPIQDARARPAKITQPNFTSPKWHGLAILGTPAHIQKISSASVHVPVGTLIIKITLSDLIPYLNWTAFLNAWELQGSYPAILEDPSVGLEAQRLYSDAQALLQQMAHQNLLHPAGVIGVFPAIVNHEEITIPPSNGWPQQPLKLHFFREQGPKSDSEPCPCLTDFLPRDNSGTYAYVGAFALTAGHGLSQLIETYATQNDTYLSLMAEVLSDRLRRSIFRICTPSCNRTLVRNSIRPSVQVTKPKTNWDPSG
;
A
#
# COMPACT_ATOMS: atom_id res chain seq x y z
N MET A 1 2.52 -23.62 4.14
CA MET A 1 3.99 -23.50 4.00
C MET A 1 4.34 -22.03 3.97
N PRO A 2 5.27 -21.56 4.82
CA PRO A 2 5.55 -20.13 4.95
C PRO A 2 6.59 -19.61 3.95
N ASP A 3 7.44 -20.48 3.40
CA ASP A 3 8.51 -20.13 2.45
C ASP A 3 8.91 -21.34 1.58
N ALA A 4 9.69 -21.10 0.52
CA ALA A 4 10.08 -22.12 -0.45
C ALA A 4 11.07 -23.14 0.12
N SER A 5 11.95 -22.73 1.04
CA SER A 5 12.92 -23.62 1.69
C SER A 5 12.25 -24.79 2.43
N LYS A 6 11.05 -24.55 2.97
CA LYS A 6 10.25 -25.57 3.67
C LYS A 6 9.41 -26.44 2.75
N ALA A 7 9.30 -26.11 1.46
CA ALA A 7 8.54 -26.93 0.52
C ALA A 7 9.24 -28.27 0.24
N VAL A 8 10.57 -28.28 0.13
CA VAL A 8 11.34 -29.49 -0.19
C VAL A 8 11.27 -30.54 0.92
N PRO A 9 11.52 -30.23 2.21
CA PRO A 9 11.37 -31.21 3.29
C PRO A 9 9.94 -31.79 3.37
N VAL A 10 8.94 -30.95 3.12
CA VAL A 10 7.53 -31.37 3.16
C VAL A 10 7.19 -32.28 1.99
N ALA A 11 7.64 -31.95 0.79
CA ALA A 11 7.48 -32.81 -0.38
C ALA A 11 8.15 -34.17 -0.14
N ASN A 12 9.36 -34.18 0.40
CA ASN A 12 10.08 -35.42 0.73
C ASN A 12 9.29 -36.28 1.72
N SER A 13 8.84 -35.72 2.86
CA SER A 13 8.06 -36.49 3.84
C SER A 13 6.70 -36.96 3.30
N LEU A 14 6.11 -36.26 2.31
CA LEU A 14 4.85 -36.69 1.69
C LEU A 14 5.03 -37.74 0.59
N LEU A 15 6.21 -37.79 -0.05
CA LEU A 15 6.54 -38.75 -1.09
C LEU A 15 7.14 -40.04 -0.52
N ASP A 16 7.80 -39.99 0.64
CA ASP A 16 8.31 -41.18 1.32
C ASP A 16 7.16 -42.07 1.84
N PRO A 17 7.00 -43.31 1.32
CA PRO A 17 5.95 -44.22 1.78
C PRO A 17 5.99 -44.54 3.28
N ASN A 18 7.18 -44.48 3.90
CA ASN A 18 7.36 -44.80 5.32
C ASN A 18 7.00 -43.62 6.23
N GLU A 19 7.24 -42.38 5.80
CA GLU A 19 6.96 -41.18 6.60
C GLU A 19 5.60 -40.55 6.30
N ARG A 20 5.07 -40.74 5.09
CA ARG A 20 3.86 -40.06 4.60
C ARG A 20 2.69 -40.12 5.56
N GLN A 21 2.36 -41.32 6.05
CA GLN A 21 1.19 -41.49 6.91
C GLN A 21 1.38 -40.79 8.26
N THR A 22 2.58 -40.91 8.84
CA THR A 22 2.95 -40.28 10.12
C THR A 22 2.93 -38.75 10.00
N PHE A 23 3.55 -38.21 8.94
CA PHE A 23 3.55 -36.79 8.65
C PHE A 23 2.14 -36.24 8.42
N TRP A 24 1.32 -36.93 7.62
CA TRP A 24 -0.07 -36.54 7.35
C TRP A 24 -0.91 -36.48 8.63
N ASN A 25 -0.82 -37.52 9.47
CA ASN A 25 -1.56 -37.58 10.73
C ASN A 25 -1.15 -36.45 11.68
N ARG A 26 0.16 -36.14 11.76
CA ARG A 26 0.68 -35.02 12.55
C ARG A 26 0.10 -33.68 12.09
N ILE A 27 0.20 -33.34 10.81
CA ILE A 27 -0.32 -32.07 10.27
C ILE A 27 -1.84 -31.96 10.48
N ARG A 28 -2.59 -33.06 10.29
CA ARG A 28 -4.03 -33.08 10.53
C ARG A 28 -4.36 -32.79 11.99
N SER A 29 -3.62 -33.39 12.93
CA SER A 29 -3.79 -33.14 14.36
C SER A 29 -3.42 -31.69 14.73
N GLU A 30 -2.34 -31.14 14.18
CA GLU A 30 -1.95 -29.73 14.37
C GLU A 30 -3.05 -28.79 13.88
N TYR A 31 -3.60 -29.01 12.68
CA TYR A 31 -4.68 -28.19 12.13
C TYR A 31 -5.98 -28.33 12.92
N GLN A 32 -6.30 -29.52 13.42
CA GLN A 32 -7.43 -29.71 14.31
C GLN A 32 -7.25 -28.93 15.61
N SER A 33 -6.07 -28.99 16.24
CA SER A 33 -5.78 -28.21 17.44
C SER A 33 -5.86 -26.70 17.18
N LEU A 34 -5.31 -26.22 16.06
CA LEU A 34 -5.42 -24.81 15.66
C LEU A 34 -6.89 -24.39 15.45
N GLN A 35 -7.69 -25.26 14.85
CA GLN A 35 -9.12 -25.04 14.64
C GLN A 35 -9.87 -24.94 15.98
N GLU A 36 -9.64 -25.86 16.91
CA GLU A 36 -10.22 -25.85 18.25
C GLU A 36 -9.79 -24.61 19.06
N GLN A 37 -8.51 -24.24 19.00
CA GLN A 37 -7.99 -23.00 19.61
C GLN A 37 -8.60 -21.74 18.99
N PHE A 38 -8.85 -21.74 17.68
CA PHE A 38 -9.50 -20.64 17.01
C PHE A 38 -10.99 -20.54 17.39
N PHE A 39 -11.70 -21.66 17.45
CA PHE A 39 -13.12 -21.70 17.84
C PHE A 39 -13.35 -21.36 19.32
N SER A 40 -12.47 -21.78 20.22
CA SER A 40 -12.52 -21.38 21.63
C SER A 40 -12.30 -19.88 21.86
N ARG A 41 -11.62 -19.20 20.92
CA ARG A 41 -11.46 -17.74 20.89
C ARG A 41 -12.54 -17.03 20.07
N PHE A 42 -13.38 -17.77 19.35
CA PHE A 42 -14.49 -17.27 18.54
C PHE A 42 -15.62 -16.86 19.48
N GLY A 43 -16.13 -15.64 19.31
CA GLY A 43 -17.02 -15.01 20.28
C GLY A 43 -16.47 -13.76 20.95
N ARG A 44 -15.44 -13.12 20.35
CA ARG A 44 -15.13 -11.71 20.67
C ARG A 44 -16.43 -10.91 20.54
N LYS A 45 -16.98 -10.50 21.69
CA LYS A 45 -18.24 -9.74 21.77
C LYS A 45 -18.08 -8.50 20.91
N CYS A 46 -18.81 -8.45 19.81
CA CYS A 46 -18.91 -7.23 19.03
C CYS A 46 -19.92 -6.33 19.71
N ILE A 47 -19.62 -5.05 19.82
CA ILE A 47 -20.60 -4.06 20.27
C ILE A 47 -21.62 -3.82 19.13
N PRO A 48 -22.88 -3.49 19.46
CA PRO A 48 -23.86 -3.04 18.48
C PRO A 48 -23.34 -1.86 17.65
N ILE A 49 -23.69 -1.82 16.36
CA ILE A 49 -23.21 -0.77 15.44
C ILE A 49 -23.63 0.64 15.89
N GLN A 50 -24.77 0.77 16.56
CA GLN A 50 -25.24 2.05 17.11
C GLN A 50 -24.31 2.56 18.22
N ASP A 51 -23.88 1.67 19.13
CA ASP A 51 -22.93 2.01 20.20
C ASP A 51 -21.55 2.33 19.65
N ALA A 52 -21.12 1.61 18.60
CA ALA A 52 -19.87 1.92 17.89
C ALA A 52 -19.93 3.30 17.23
N ARG A 53 -21.06 3.64 16.58
CA ARG A 53 -21.28 4.95 15.94
C ARG A 53 -21.31 6.11 16.93
N ALA A 54 -21.71 5.86 18.18
CA ALA A 54 -21.67 6.85 19.26
C ALA A 54 -20.25 7.17 19.73
N ARG A 55 -19.26 6.32 19.39
CA ARG A 55 -17.86 6.46 19.78
C ARG A 55 -16.92 6.62 18.57
N PRO A 56 -17.10 7.61 17.68
CA PRO A 56 -16.22 7.78 16.52
C PRO A 56 -14.82 8.19 16.95
N ALA A 57 -13.83 7.99 16.06
CA ALA A 57 -12.53 8.63 16.25
C ALA A 57 -12.69 10.15 16.23
N LYS A 58 -12.11 10.85 17.22
CA LYS A 58 -12.13 12.31 17.31
C LYS A 58 -10.78 12.87 16.88
N ILE A 59 -10.78 13.79 15.92
CA ILE A 59 -9.61 14.60 15.60
C ILE A 59 -9.67 15.86 16.48
N THR A 60 -8.95 15.88 17.59
CA THR A 60 -8.72 17.09 18.38
C THR A 60 -7.45 17.78 17.89
N GLN A 61 -7.60 18.66 16.91
CA GLN A 61 -6.58 19.66 16.60
C GLN A 61 -7.14 21.06 16.86
N PRO A 62 -6.53 21.85 17.76
CA PRO A 62 -6.92 23.25 17.88
C PRO A 62 -6.60 23.93 16.54
N ASN A 63 -7.60 24.52 15.91
CA ASN A 63 -7.51 25.22 14.61
C ASN A 63 -7.41 24.32 13.36
N PHE A 64 -8.13 23.19 13.31
CA PHE A 64 -8.35 22.50 12.03
C PHE A 64 -9.33 23.30 11.16
N THR A 65 -8.82 24.23 10.35
CA THR A 65 -9.57 24.73 9.19
C THR A 65 -9.48 23.70 8.08
N SER A 66 -10.62 23.14 7.66
CA SER A 66 -10.69 22.28 6.48
C SER A 66 -9.92 22.93 5.33
N PRO A 67 -8.92 22.26 4.73
CA PRO A 67 -8.12 22.86 3.69
C PRO A 67 -9.03 23.28 2.55
N LYS A 68 -9.03 24.58 2.21
CA LYS A 68 -9.71 25.09 1.03
C LYS A 68 -9.13 24.36 -0.17
N TRP A 69 -9.97 23.78 -1.02
CA TRP A 69 -9.49 23.11 -2.23
C TRP A 69 -8.88 24.14 -3.17
N HIS A 70 -7.59 24.01 -3.45
CA HIS A 70 -6.84 24.92 -4.34
C HIS A 70 -6.67 24.36 -5.77
N GLY A 71 -7.26 23.20 -6.07
CA GLY A 71 -7.09 22.49 -7.33
C GLY A 71 -6.02 21.39 -7.27
N LEU A 72 -5.80 20.72 -8.41
CA LEU A 72 -4.81 19.68 -8.60
C LEU A 72 -3.57 20.27 -9.29
N ALA A 73 -2.35 20.01 -8.81
CA ALA A 73 -1.14 20.29 -9.58
C ALA A 73 -0.20 19.08 -9.63
N ILE A 74 0.48 18.95 -10.76
CA ILE A 74 1.34 17.82 -11.11
C ILE A 74 2.77 18.16 -10.68
N LEU A 75 3.35 17.39 -9.77
CA LEU A 75 4.79 17.43 -9.51
C LEU A 75 5.42 16.23 -10.22
N GLY A 76 5.98 16.49 -11.41
CA GLY A 76 6.93 15.61 -12.08
C GLY A 76 8.37 15.97 -11.70
N THR A 77 9.32 15.14 -12.14
CA THR A 77 10.77 15.41 -12.07
C THR A 77 11.11 16.80 -12.64
N PRO A 78 12.23 17.44 -12.24
CA PRO A 78 12.52 18.85 -12.50
C PRO A 78 12.40 19.29 -13.97
N ALA A 79 12.51 18.36 -14.92
CA ALA A 79 12.42 18.63 -16.35
C ALA A 79 10.96 18.72 -16.91
N HIS A 80 9.93 18.28 -16.19
CA HIS A 80 8.55 18.21 -16.68
C HIS A 80 7.51 18.83 -15.73
N ILE A 81 7.92 19.82 -14.92
CA ILE A 81 6.97 20.64 -14.17
C ILE A 81 6.30 21.61 -15.14
N GLN A 82 5.22 21.19 -15.79
CA GLN A 82 4.26 22.17 -16.30
C GLN A 82 3.60 22.85 -15.11
N LYS A 83 4.07 24.05 -14.79
CA LYS A 83 3.35 25.01 -13.95
C LYS A 83 2.03 25.30 -14.65
N ILE A 84 0.97 24.61 -14.28
CA ILE A 84 -0.39 25.01 -14.66
C ILE A 84 -0.65 26.30 -13.88
N SER A 85 -0.59 27.43 -14.59
CA SER A 85 -0.78 28.75 -14.01
C SER A 85 -2.23 28.90 -13.55
N SER A 86 -2.39 29.47 -12.37
CA SER A 86 -3.65 29.58 -11.62
C SER A 86 -4.69 30.53 -12.23
N ALA A 87 -4.57 30.88 -13.52
CA ALA A 87 -5.34 31.97 -14.11
C ALA A 87 -6.43 31.54 -15.12
N SER A 88 -6.50 30.28 -15.57
CA SER A 88 -7.58 29.88 -16.52
C SER A 88 -7.97 28.40 -16.52
N VAL A 89 -7.57 27.60 -15.54
CA VAL A 89 -8.05 26.21 -15.45
C VAL A 89 -9.04 26.11 -14.31
N HIS A 90 -10.33 26.19 -14.64
CA HIS A 90 -11.34 25.43 -13.92
C HIS A 90 -10.92 23.97 -14.06
N VAL A 91 -10.05 23.47 -13.18
CA VAL A 91 -9.83 22.03 -13.09
C VAL A 91 -11.13 21.52 -12.50
N PRO A 92 -12.00 20.83 -13.25
CA PRO A 92 -13.15 20.22 -12.61
C PRO A 92 -12.60 19.23 -11.60
N VAL A 93 -13.28 19.09 -10.47
CA VAL A 93 -13.37 17.81 -9.78
C VAL A 93 -13.25 16.69 -10.81
N GLY A 94 -12.20 15.86 -10.73
CA GLY A 94 -11.86 15.04 -11.89
C GLY A 94 -10.58 14.22 -11.77
N THR A 95 -10.31 13.53 -12.88
CA THR A 95 -9.30 12.48 -13.00
C THR A 95 -8.07 13.00 -13.74
N LEU A 96 -6.89 12.73 -13.21
CA LEU A 96 -5.61 12.99 -13.86
C LEU A 96 -4.95 11.67 -14.27
N ILE A 97 -4.57 11.59 -15.55
CA ILE A 97 -3.69 10.55 -16.07
C ILE A 97 -2.24 11.03 -15.88
N ILE A 98 -1.44 10.22 -15.21
CA ILE A 98 -0.05 10.54 -14.92
C ILE A 98 0.83 9.95 -16.02
N LYS A 99 1.67 10.79 -16.62
CA LYS A 99 2.75 10.34 -17.51
C LYS A 99 4.03 10.18 -16.70
N ILE A 100 4.46 8.95 -16.50
CA ILE A 100 5.68 8.59 -15.77
C ILE A 100 6.46 7.60 -16.64
N THR A 101 7.78 7.80 -16.75
CA THR A 101 8.66 6.85 -17.43
C THR A 101 9.27 5.88 -16.42
N LEU A 102 9.81 4.76 -16.91
CA LEU A 102 10.52 3.82 -16.04
C LEU A 102 11.73 4.49 -15.34
N SER A 103 12.44 5.36 -16.06
CA SER A 103 13.59 6.11 -15.52
C SER A 103 13.22 7.02 -14.35
N ASP A 104 12.01 7.57 -14.33
CA ASP A 104 11.53 8.38 -13.20
C ASP A 104 11.32 7.52 -11.93
N LEU A 105 11.09 6.22 -12.07
CA LEU A 105 10.80 5.30 -10.96
C LEU A 105 12.06 4.73 -10.29
N ILE A 106 13.14 4.53 -11.06
CA ILE A 106 14.37 3.87 -10.60
C ILE A 106 14.96 4.54 -9.34
N PRO A 107 15.05 5.88 -9.23
CA PRO A 107 15.60 6.53 -8.04
C PRO A 107 14.80 6.31 -6.75
N TYR A 108 13.54 5.89 -6.85
CA TYR A 108 12.64 5.69 -5.72
C TYR A 108 12.51 4.21 -5.31
N LEU A 109 13.24 3.30 -5.98
CA LEU A 109 13.27 1.90 -5.64
C LEU A 109 13.78 1.68 -4.21
N ASN A 110 13.07 0.84 -3.47
CA ASN A 110 13.52 0.37 -2.18
C ASN A 110 14.36 -0.89 -2.36
N TRP A 111 15.68 -0.71 -2.45
CA TRP A 111 16.64 -1.79 -2.64
C TRP A 111 16.70 -2.79 -1.49
N THR A 112 16.49 -2.36 -0.24
CA THR A 112 16.35 -3.26 0.91
C THR A 112 15.21 -4.27 0.69
N ALA A 113 14.04 -3.79 0.25
CA ALA A 113 12.90 -4.65 -0.01
C ALA A 113 13.08 -5.53 -1.26
N PHE A 114 13.95 -5.13 -2.20
CA PHE A 114 14.31 -5.94 -3.35
C PHE A 114 15.22 -7.11 -2.93
N LEU A 115 16.32 -6.83 -2.21
CA LEU A 115 17.26 -7.85 -1.75
C LEU A 115 16.60 -8.85 -0.79
N ASN A 116 15.75 -8.37 0.12
CA ASN A 116 14.99 -9.24 1.02
C ASN A 116 14.04 -10.19 0.27
N ALA A 117 13.53 -9.81 -0.92
CA ALA A 117 12.69 -10.69 -1.73
C ALA A 117 13.48 -11.86 -2.36
N TRP A 118 14.80 -11.70 -2.46
CA TRP A 118 15.76 -12.72 -2.85
C TRP A 118 16.43 -13.40 -1.64
N GLU A 119 15.78 -13.33 -0.47
CA GLU A 119 16.26 -13.91 0.79
C GLU A 119 17.60 -13.37 1.31
N LEU A 120 18.09 -12.26 0.73
CA LEU A 120 19.28 -11.55 1.23
C LEU A 120 18.86 -10.53 2.30
N GLN A 121 18.86 -10.98 3.55
CA GLN A 121 18.44 -10.18 4.70
C GLN A 121 19.48 -9.11 5.05
N GLY A 122 19.07 -7.85 5.04
CA GLY A 122 19.92 -6.73 5.47
C GLY A 122 19.45 -5.40 4.90
N SER A 123 19.93 -4.30 5.46
CA SER A 123 19.59 -2.97 4.96
C SER A 123 20.53 -2.55 3.83
N TYR A 124 19.99 -2.10 2.70
CA TYR A 124 20.75 -1.38 1.68
C TYR A 124 21.11 0.04 2.18
N PRO A 125 22.33 0.54 1.95
CA PRO A 125 23.43 -0.09 1.20
C PRO A 125 24.33 -1.02 2.03
N ALA A 126 24.21 -1.05 3.37
CA ALA A 126 25.12 -1.79 4.26
C ALA A 126 25.28 -3.28 3.93
N ILE A 127 24.22 -3.96 3.47
CA ILE A 127 24.27 -5.37 3.06
C ILE A 127 25.28 -5.64 1.94
N LEU A 128 25.62 -4.65 1.11
CA LEU A 128 26.60 -4.82 0.05
C LEU A 128 28.03 -5.04 0.57
N GLU A 129 28.31 -4.59 1.80
CA GLU A 129 29.62 -4.75 2.46
C GLU A 129 29.61 -5.91 3.47
N ASP A 130 28.51 -6.68 3.54
CA ASP A 130 28.41 -7.79 4.48
C ASP A 130 29.45 -8.89 4.15
N PRO A 131 30.20 -9.38 5.15
CA PRO A 131 31.27 -10.35 4.92
C PRO A 131 30.78 -11.72 4.43
N SER A 132 29.51 -12.06 4.69
CA SER A 132 28.93 -13.35 4.35
C SER A 132 28.14 -13.33 3.04
N VAL A 133 27.30 -12.30 2.85
CA VAL A 133 26.36 -12.22 1.71
C VAL A 133 26.62 -11.04 0.78
N GLY A 134 27.58 -10.16 1.10
CA GLY A 134 27.82 -8.92 0.36
C GLY A 134 28.18 -9.13 -1.11
N LEU A 135 28.98 -10.16 -1.41
CA LEU A 135 29.35 -10.49 -2.80
C LEU A 135 28.12 -10.84 -3.66
N GLU A 136 27.22 -11.67 -3.14
CA GLU A 136 26.00 -12.06 -3.85
C GLU A 136 24.99 -10.90 -3.91
N ALA A 137 24.90 -10.09 -2.85
CA ALA A 137 24.08 -8.88 -2.86
C ALA A 137 24.56 -7.85 -3.91
N GLN A 138 25.88 -7.68 -4.07
CA GLN A 138 26.47 -6.82 -5.10
C GLN A 138 26.18 -7.34 -6.52
N ARG A 139 26.33 -8.65 -6.75
CA ARG A 139 26.03 -9.28 -8.04
C ARG A 139 24.56 -9.10 -8.41
N LEU A 140 23.65 -9.48 -7.52
CA LEU A 140 22.21 -9.36 -7.73
C LEU A 140 21.79 -7.89 -7.96
N TYR A 141 22.37 -6.96 -7.20
CA TYR A 141 22.14 -5.53 -7.39
C TYR A 141 22.61 -5.05 -8.77
N SER A 142 23.81 -5.45 -9.20
CA SER A 142 24.35 -5.12 -10.53
C SER A 142 23.46 -5.64 -11.66
N ASP A 143 23.06 -6.91 -11.58
CA ASP A 143 22.18 -7.53 -12.58
C ASP A 143 20.82 -6.82 -12.66
N ALA A 144 20.25 -6.50 -11.49
CA ALA A 144 19.00 -5.76 -11.39
C ALA A 144 19.12 -4.36 -12.02
N GLN A 145 20.23 -3.65 -11.79
CA GLN A 145 20.48 -2.35 -12.41
C GLN A 145 20.62 -2.45 -13.93
N ALA A 146 21.36 -3.43 -14.43
CA ALA A 146 21.52 -3.66 -15.86
C ALA A 146 20.17 -3.95 -16.54
N LEU A 147 19.35 -4.80 -15.92
CA LEU A 147 18.02 -5.12 -16.44
C LEU A 147 17.08 -3.90 -16.41
N LEU A 148 17.11 -3.10 -15.35
CA LEU A 148 16.33 -1.85 -15.29
C LEU A 148 16.74 -0.86 -16.39
N GLN A 149 18.04 -0.73 -16.65
CA GLN A 149 18.54 0.11 -17.74
C GLN A 149 18.05 -0.41 -19.10
N GLN A 150 18.13 -1.73 -19.34
CA GLN A 150 17.61 -2.33 -20.56
C GLN A 150 16.11 -2.07 -20.73
N MET A 151 15.31 -2.35 -19.68
CA MET A 151 13.86 -2.10 -19.69
C MET A 151 13.53 -0.63 -19.98
N ALA A 152 14.34 0.31 -19.47
CA ALA A 152 14.13 1.73 -19.68
C ALA A 152 14.52 2.16 -21.10
N HIS A 153 15.67 1.71 -21.60
CA HIS A 153 16.17 2.04 -22.93
C HIS A 153 15.30 1.46 -24.04
N GLN A 154 14.85 0.22 -23.89
CA GLN A 154 14.02 -0.48 -24.86
C GLN A 154 12.52 -0.22 -24.64
N ASN A 155 12.16 0.55 -23.61
CA ASN A 155 10.78 0.85 -23.23
C ASN A 155 9.92 -0.43 -23.09
N LEU A 156 10.45 -1.44 -22.37
CA LEU A 156 9.80 -2.76 -22.20
C LEU A 156 8.68 -2.75 -21.17
N LEU A 157 8.72 -1.80 -20.23
CA LEU A 157 7.70 -1.61 -19.21
C LEU A 157 7.12 -0.22 -19.32
N HIS A 158 5.80 -0.13 -19.22
CA HIS A 158 5.06 1.12 -19.31
C HIS A 158 4.32 1.40 -18.00
N PRO A 159 4.91 2.21 -17.10
CA PRO A 159 4.18 2.70 -15.94
C PRO A 159 2.99 3.54 -16.34
N ALA A 160 1.87 3.32 -15.68
CA ALA A 160 0.66 4.09 -15.88
C ALA A 160 0.00 4.36 -14.54
N GLY A 161 -0.65 5.51 -14.44
CA GLY A 161 -1.30 5.92 -13.21
C GLY A 161 -2.46 6.85 -13.46
N VAL A 162 -3.48 6.71 -12.64
CA VAL A 162 -4.61 7.61 -12.58
C VAL A 162 -4.84 8.04 -11.14
N ILE A 163 -5.03 9.34 -10.92
CA ILE A 163 -5.37 9.91 -9.60
C ILE A 163 -6.59 10.79 -9.78
N GLY A 164 -7.54 10.73 -8.85
CA GLY A 164 -8.69 11.61 -8.83
C GLY A 164 -8.94 12.15 -7.43
N VAL A 165 -9.51 13.35 -7.38
CA VAL A 165 -9.98 13.98 -6.14
C VAL A 165 -11.44 14.37 -6.33
N PHE A 166 -12.29 13.94 -5.41
CA PHE A 166 -13.74 13.99 -5.55
C PHE A 166 -14.38 14.67 -4.34
N PRO A 167 -15.37 15.55 -4.53
CA PRO A 167 -16.22 15.99 -3.46
C PRO A 167 -17.00 14.79 -2.95
N ALA A 168 -17.21 14.77 -1.65
CA ALA A 168 -17.75 13.65 -0.93
C ALA A 168 -18.73 14.15 0.13
N ILE A 169 -19.85 13.46 0.24
CA ILE A 169 -20.81 13.59 1.33
C ILE A 169 -20.62 12.37 2.22
N VAL A 170 -20.41 12.61 3.51
CA VAL A 170 -20.11 11.56 4.47
C VAL A 170 -21.35 11.28 5.30
N ASN A 171 -21.79 10.02 5.33
CA ASN A 171 -22.90 9.57 6.16
C ASN A 171 -22.52 8.27 6.88
N HIS A 172 -22.26 8.36 8.19
CA HIS A 172 -21.76 7.25 8.99
C HIS A 172 -20.57 6.54 8.31
N GLU A 173 -20.69 5.26 7.95
CA GLU A 173 -19.65 4.47 7.27
C GLU A 173 -19.71 4.54 5.74
N GLU A 174 -20.53 5.42 5.17
CA GLU A 174 -20.68 5.62 3.74
C GLU A 174 -20.10 6.97 3.30
N ILE A 175 -19.42 6.98 2.16
CA ILE A 175 -19.07 8.18 1.42
C ILE A 175 -19.81 8.15 0.09
N THR A 176 -20.58 9.21 -0.18
CA THR A 176 -21.25 9.42 -1.45
C THR A 176 -20.50 10.46 -2.28
N ILE A 177 -20.06 10.08 -3.47
CA ILE A 177 -19.50 10.98 -4.48
C ILE A 177 -20.63 11.33 -5.45
N PRO A 178 -21.04 12.62 -5.54
CA PRO A 178 -22.13 13.03 -6.42
C PRO A 178 -21.73 12.92 -7.91
N PRO A 179 -22.71 12.81 -8.83
CA PRO A 179 -22.46 12.86 -10.25
C PRO A 179 -21.74 14.15 -10.66
N SER A 180 -20.88 14.06 -11.67
CA SER A 180 -20.19 15.22 -12.25
C SER A 180 -19.98 15.03 -13.74
N ASN A 181 -19.66 16.12 -14.44
CA ASN A 181 -19.42 16.07 -15.89
C ASN A 181 -18.26 15.11 -16.21
N GLY A 182 -18.51 14.11 -17.05
CA GLY A 182 -17.53 13.06 -17.40
C GLY A 182 -17.52 11.85 -16.45
N TRP A 183 -18.46 11.77 -15.52
CA TRP A 183 -18.64 10.65 -14.58
C TRP A 183 -20.03 10.00 -14.73
N PRO A 184 -20.26 8.81 -14.13
CA PRO A 184 -21.56 8.17 -14.14
C PRO A 184 -22.65 9.12 -13.61
N GLN A 185 -23.83 9.07 -14.24
CA GLN A 185 -25.00 9.88 -13.86
C GLN A 185 -25.55 9.54 -12.47
N GLN A 186 -25.16 8.39 -11.91
CA GLN A 186 -25.54 7.96 -10.58
C GLN A 186 -24.43 8.27 -9.56
N PRO A 187 -24.78 8.63 -8.31
CA PRO A 187 -23.80 8.83 -7.26
C PRO A 187 -23.05 7.54 -6.95
N LEU A 188 -21.72 7.63 -6.83
CA LEU A 188 -20.88 6.51 -6.42
C LEU A 188 -20.83 6.44 -4.89
N LYS A 189 -21.09 5.25 -4.34
CA LYS A 189 -21.08 5.00 -2.90
C LYS A 189 -19.89 4.13 -2.51
N LEU A 190 -19.13 4.56 -1.53
CA LEU A 190 -18.03 3.82 -0.93
C LEU A 190 -18.42 3.46 0.51
N HIS A 191 -18.37 2.17 0.83
CA HIS A 191 -18.71 1.66 2.15
C HIS A 191 -17.44 1.26 2.91
N PHE A 192 -17.42 1.61 4.19
CA PHE A 192 -16.29 1.33 5.07
C PHE A 192 -16.76 0.50 6.28
N PHE A 193 -15.81 -0.15 6.93
CA PHE A 193 -16.08 -0.84 8.19
C PHE A 193 -15.82 0.09 9.37
N ARG A 194 -16.64 -0.08 10.41
CA ARG A 194 -16.40 0.49 11.73
C ARG A 194 -15.88 -0.60 12.64
N GLU A 195 -14.85 -0.29 13.43
CA GLU A 195 -14.36 -1.25 14.42
C GLU A 195 -15.41 -1.54 15.50
N GLN A 196 -15.84 -2.80 15.61
CA GLN A 196 -16.84 -3.26 16.58
C GLN A 196 -16.28 -4.25 17.61
N GLY A 197 -14.96 -4.46 17.64
CA GLY A 197 -14.34 -5.37 18.61
C GLY A 197 -14.61 -4.97 20.08
N PRO A 198 -14.39 -5.89 21.03
CA PRO A 198 -14.56 -5.59 22.45
C PRO A 198 -13.57 -4.50 22.85
N LYS A 199 -14.12 -3.36 23.28
CA LYS A 199 -13.39 -2.16 23.68
C LYS A 199 -14.00 -1.62 24.96
N SER A 200 -13.19 -1.00 25.82
CA SER A 200 -13.70 -0.25 26.97
C SER A 200 -14.58 0.91 26.51
N ASP A 201 -15.48 1.40 27.36
CA ASP A 201 -16.46 2.43 26.98
C ASP A 201 -15.82 3.76 26.54
N SER A 202 -14.59 4.02 26.99
CA SER A 202 -13.83 5.23 26.63
C SER A 202 -13.07 5.13 25.31
N GLU A 203 -12.87 3.92 24.78
CA GLU A 203 -12.10 3.71 23.55
C GLU A 203 -12.94 4.02 22.31
N PRO A 204 -12.37 4.70 21.30
CA PRO A 204 -13.06 4.98 20.06
C PRO A 204 -13.21 3.71 19.21
N CYS A 205 -14.27 3.70 18.42
CA CYS A 205 -14.60 2.71 17.40
C CYS A 205 -14.39 3.36 16.03
N PRO A 206 -13.14 3.46 15.55
CA PRO A 206 -12.82 4.22 14.35
C PRO A 206 -13.48 3.64 13.10
N CYS A 207 -13.81 4.52 12.19
CA CYS A 207 -14.11 4.25 10.79
C CYS A 207 -13.29 5.22 9.92
N LEU A 208 -12.94 4.83 8.69
CA LEU A 208 -12.21 5.71 7.77
C LEU A 208 -12.95 7.02 7.48
N THR A 209 -14.28 7.02 7.58
CA THR A 209 -15.12 8.20 7.40
C THR A 209 -15.08 9.19 8.58
N ASP A 210 -14.59 8.78 9.75
CA ASP A 210 -14.48 9.65 10.92
C ASP A 210 -13.44 10.77 10.71
N PHE A 211 -12.52 10.58 9.76
CA PHE A 211 -11.47 11.56 9.44
C PHE A 211 -11.89 12.60 8.41
N LEU A 212 -13.15 12.59 7.99
CA LEU A 212 -13.70 13.54 7.03
C LEU A 212 -14.71 14.45 7.73
N PRO A 213 -14.79 15.73 7.31
CA PRO A 213 -15.77 16.64 7.88
C PRO A 213 -17.19 16.14 7.60
N ARG A 214 -18.03 16.19 8.63
CA ARG A 214 -19.45 15.83 8.60
C ARG A 214 -20.23 17.09 8.85
N ASP A 215 -20.47 17.90 7.83
CA ASP A 215 -21.08 19.20 8.06
C ASP A 215 -22.29 19.43 7.16
N ASN A 216 -23.42 19.72 7.80
CA ASN A 216 -24.65 20.20 7.16
C ASN A 216 -24.53 21.68 6.71
N SER A 217 -23.34 22.27 6.84
CA SER A 217 -23.03 23.68 6.54
C SER A 217 -22.75 23.96 5.05
N GLY A 218 -22.88 22.95 4.18
CA GLY A 218 -22.65 23.09 2.73
C GLY A 218 -21.20 22.94 2.29
N THR A 219 -20.29 22.54 3.19
CA THR A 219 -18.88 22.26 2.84
C THR A 219 -18.71 20.77 2.52
N TYR A 220 -18.43 20.44 1.27
CA TYR A 220 -18.11 19.06 0.87
C TYR A 220 -16.80 18.59 1.56
N ALA A 221 -16.77 17.33 1.98
CA ALA A 221 -15.50 16.64 2.19
C ALA A 221 -14.84 16.37 0.82
N TYR A 222 -13.55 16.08 0.81
CA TYR A 222 -12.86 15.63 -0.40
C TYR A 222 -12.17 14.30 -0.15
N VAL A 223 -12.30 13.38 -1.10
CA VAL A 223 -11.63 12.09 -1.09
C VAL A 223 -10.74 11.94 -2.31
N GLY A 224 -9.53 11.44 -2.10
CA GLY A 224 -8.62 11.07 -3.18
C GLY A 224 -8.69 9.58 -3.45
N ALA A 225 -8.63 9.19 -4.72
CA ALA A 225 -8.44 7.81 -5.14
C ALA A 225 -7.35 7.74 -6.21
N PHE A 226 -6.69 6.60 -6.31
CA PHE A 226 -5.68 6.37 -7.34
C PHE A 226 -5.64 4.90 -7.76
N ALA A 227 -5.23 4.65 -8.99
CA ALA A 227 -4.85 3.32 -9.48
C ALA A 227 -3.54 3.46 -10.26
N LEU A 228 -2.53 2.66 -9.90
CA LEU A 228 -1.18 2.76 -10.42
C LEU A 228 -0.68 1.37 -10.83
N THR A 229 0.12 1.32 -11.89
CA THR A 229 0.81 0.13 -12.36
C THR A 229 2.18 0.50 -12.90
N ALA A 230 3.15 -0.39 -12.72
CA ALA A 230 4.48 -0.29 -13.33
C ALA A 230 4.77 -1.47 -14.26
N GLY A 231 3.76 -2.34 -14.52
CA GLY A 231 3.95 -3.68 -15.08
C GLY A 231 3.26 -3.93 -16.41
N HIS A 232 2.75 -2.93 -17.12
CA HIS A 232 2.34 -3.15 -18.52
C HIS A 232 3.57 -3.51 -19.35
N GLY A 233 3.50 -4.64 -20.07
CA GLY A 233 4.64 -5.24 -20.79
C GLY A 233 5.34 -6.38 -20.03
N LEU A 234 5.08 -6.52 -18.72
CA LEU A 234 5.75 -7.55 -17.90
C LEU A 234 5.46 -8.97 -18.37
N SER A 235 4.20 -9.29 -18.67
CA SER A 235 3.83 -10.66 -19.09
C SER A 235 4.54 -11.09 -20.37
N GLN A 236 4.68 -10.17 -21.35
CA GLN A 236 5.41 -10.43 -22.59
C GLN A 236 6.90 -10.61 -22.34
N LEU A 237 7.45 -9.84 -21.41
CA LEU A 237 8.86 -9.94 -21.02
C LEU A 237 9.16 -11.27 -20.33
N ILE A 238 8.30 -11.70 -19.40
CA ILE A 238 8.41 -13.00 -18.73
C ILE A 238 8.28 -14.14 -19.75
N GLU A 239 7.31 -14.07 -20.66
CA GLU A 239 7.14 -15.08 -21.71
C GLU A 239 8.39 -15.18 -22.59
N THR A 240 8.99 -14.05 -22.96
CA THR A 240 10.25 -14.01 -23.72
C THR A 240 11.37 -14.75 -22.97
N TYR A 241 11.57 -14.45 -21.69
CA TYR A 241 12.59 -15.13 -20.89
C TYR A 241 12.28 -16.62 -20.65
N ALA A 242 11.00 -16.98 -20.49
CA ALA A 242 10.57 -18.36 -20.37
C ALA A 242 10.89 -19.18 -21.63
N THR A 243 10.67 -18.61 -22.84
CA THR A 243 11.05 -19.29 -24.10
C THR A 243 12.56 -19.50 -24.26
N GLN A 244 13.36 -18.69 -23.54
CA GLN A 244 14.82 -18.80 -23.51
C GLN A 244 15.32 -19.71 -22.38
N ASN A 245 14.42 -20.31 -21.59
CA ASN A 245 14.71 -21.04 -20.36
C ASN A 245 15.49 -20.19 -19.32
N ASP A 246 15.31 -18.87 -19.34
CA ASP A 246 15.92 -17.95 -18.38
C ASP A 246 14.95 -17.64 -17.23
N THR A 247 14.84 -18.59 -16.31
CA THR A 247 14.01 -18.44 -15.10
C THR A 247 14.53 -17.33 -14.20
N TYR A 248 15.84 -17.05 -14.21
CA TYR A 248 16.45 -16.02 -13.38
C TYR A 248 15.98 -14.62 -13.81
N LEU A 249 16.08 -14.29 -15.10
CA LEU A 249 15.61 -13.01 -15.63
C LEU A 249 14.08 -12.87 -15.54
N SER A 250 13.34 -13.96 -15.70
CA SER A 250 11.88 -13.98 -15.49
C SER A 250 11.53 -13.53 -14.06
N LEU A 251 12.13 -14.16 -13.06
CA LEU A 251 11.92 -13.84 -11.65
C LEU A 251 12.43 -12.42 -11.31
N MET A 252 13.59 -12.04 -11.85
CA MET A 252 14.15 -10.69 -11.70
C MET A 252 13.17 -9.63 -12.20
N ALA A 253 12.61 -9.81 -13.39
CA ALA A 253 11.66 -8.88 -13.98
C ALA A 253 10.37 -8.76 -13.14
N GLU A 254 9.85 -9.87 -12.63
CA GLU A 254 8.69 -9.87 -11.72
C GLU A 254 8.95 -9.10 -10.43
N VAL A 255 10.06 -9.42 -9.75
CA VAL A 255 10.41 -8.77 -8.48
C VAL A 255 10.65 -7.28 -8.70
N LEU A 256 11.37 -6.89 -9.75
CA LEU A 256 11.59 -5.49 -10.11
C LEU A 256 10.28 -4.75 -10.38
N SER A 257 9.36 -5.35 -11.14
CA SER A 257 8.06 -4.75 -11.45
C SER A 257 7.24 -4.48 -10.18
N ASP A 258 7.20 -5.39 -9.20
CA ASP A 258 6.54 -5.12 -7.92
C ASP A 258 7.24 -4.00 -7.12
N ARG A 259 8.58 -3.88 -7.20
CA ARG A 259 9.31 -2.77 -6.56
C ARG A 259 9.00 -1.44 -7.25
N LEU A 260 8.95 -1.40 -8.58
CA LEU A 260 8.59 -0.22 -9.36
C LEU A 260 7.15 0.23 -9.09
N ARG A 261 6.22 -0.70 -8.87
CA ARG A 261 4.85 -0.39 -8.43
C ARG A 261 4.82 0.37 -7.10
N ARG A 262 5.74 0.08 -6.18
CA ARG A 262 5.87 0.85 -4.93
C ARG A 262 6.55 2.21 -5.16
N SER A 263 7.50 2.29 -6.08
CA SER A 263 8.14 3.55 -6.49
C SER A 263 7.11 4.55 -7.01
N ILE A 264 6.21 4.13 -7.92
CA ILE A 264 5.18 5.02 -8.48
C ILE A 264 4.24 5.53 -7.38
N PHE A 265 3.84 4.69 -6.42
CA PHE A 265 3.06 5.12 -5.26
C PHE A 265 3.77 6.21 -4.44
N ARG A 266 5.07 6.04 -4.19
CA ARG A 266 5.89 6.99 -3.42
C ARG A 266 6.12 8.33 -4.14
N ILE A 267 6.10 8.36 -5.47
CA ILE A 267 6.17 9.61 -6.24
C ILE A 267 4.81 10.32 -6.20
N CYS A 268 3.73 9.56 -6.40
CA CYS A 268 2.39 10.10 -6.54
C CYS A 268 1.81 10.64 -5.22
N THR A 269 2.00 9.95 -4.09
CA THR A 269 1.32 10.30 -2.83
C THR A 269 1.84 11.55 -2.11
N PRO A 270 3.16 11.79 -1.92
CA PRO A 270 3.66 13.02 -1.32
C PRO A 270 3.45 14.22 -2.24
N SER A 271 3.46 13.99 -3.56
CA SER A 271 3.19 15.01 -4.58
C SER A 271 1.74 15.48 -4.50
N CYS A 272 0.78 14.57 -4.32
CA CYS A 272 -0.59 14.95 -3.99
C CYS A 272 -0.65 15.78 -2.69
N ASN A 273 -0.01 15.33 -1.62
CA ASN A 273 -0.12 15.98 -0.32
C ASN A 273 0.51 17.40 -0.28
N ARG A 274 1.70 17.60 -0.88
CA ARG A 274 2.36 18.93 -0.94
C ARG A 274 1.67 19.92 -1.88
N THR A 275 0.91 19.42 -2.84
CA THR A 275 0.36 20.25 -3.91
C THR A 275 -1.10 20.61 -3.68
N LEU A 276 -1.88 19.69 -3.10
CA LEU A 276 -3.25 19.93 -2.65
C LEU A 276 -3.31 20.87 -1.44
N VAL A 277 -2.23 20.92 -0.66
CA VAL A 277 -2.13 21.64 0.60
C VAL A 277 -0.92 22.57 0.59
N ARG A 278 -0.97 23.64 -0.22
CA ARG A 278 -0.07 24.79 0.00
C ARG A 278 -0.65 25.59 1.16
N ASN A 279 0.03 25.50 2.31
CA ASN A 279 -0.29 26.11 3.60
C ASN A 279 -1.22 25.30 4.50
N SER A 280 -0.75 24.17 5.03
CA SER A 280 -1.10 23.83 6.42
C SER A 280 0.00 23.01 7.08
N ILE A 281 0.23 23.38 8.33
CA ILE A 281 1.28 22.93 9.25
C ILE A 281 1.32 21.40 9.37
N ARG A 282 2.52 20.82 9.48
CA ARG A 282 2.74 19.37 9.62
C ARG A 282 2.04 18.85 10.90
N PRO A 283 1.19 17.82 10.84
CA PRO A 283 0.66 17.21 12.05
C PRO A 283 1.75 16.40 12.76
N SER A 284 2.06 16.76 14.00
CA SER A 284 2.73 15.87 14.95
C SER A 284 1.68 14.92 15.53
N VAL A 285 1.74 13.64 15.16
CA VAL A 285 0.91 12.61 15.78
C VAL A 285 1.54 12.26 17.13
N GLN A 286 0.97 12.77 18.23
CA GLN A 286 1.25 12.21 19.54
C GLN A 286 0.27 11.07 19.79
N VAL A 287 0.73 9.84 19.57
CA VAL A 287 0.10 8.66 20.19
C VAL A 287 0.53 8.71 21.65
N THR A 288 -0.34 9.20 22.54
CA THR A 288 -0.14 9.03 23.98
C THR A 288 -0.28 7.54 24.28
N LYS A 289 0.84 6.82 24.33
CA LYS A 289 0.89 5.51 24.98
C LYS A 289 0.56 5.72 26.46
N PRO A 290 -0.39 4.98 27.06
CA PRO A 290 -0.52 4.98 28.51
C PRO A 290 0.81 4.49 29.10
N LYS A 291 1.34 5.25 30.07
CA LYS A 291 2.51 4.85 30.86
C LYS A 291 2.13 3.62 31.67
N THR A 292 2.54 2.44 31.23
CA THR A 292 2.62 1.27 32.10
C THR A 292 3.87 1.44 32.96
N ASN A 293 3.70 1.88 34.21
CA ASN A 293 4.71 1.68 35.24
C ASN A 293 4.77 0.18 35.51
N TRP A 294 5.84 -0.46 35.06
CA TRP A 294 6.16 -1.84 35.39
C TRP A 294 7.21 -1.80 36.50
N ASP A 295 6.82 -2.21 37.70
CA ASP A 295 7.68 -2.37 38.87
C ASP A 295 8.29 -3.78 38.81
N PRO A 296 9.63 -3.94 38.76
CA PRO A 296 10.27 -5.24 38.56
C PRO A 296 10.48 -6.03 39.86
N SER A 297 9.74 -5.74 40.94
CA SER A 297 9.76 -6.54 42.16
C SER A 297 8.37 -7.02 42.55
N GLY A 298 8.03 -8.25 42.12
CA GLY A 298 6.80 -8.96 42.47
C GLY A 298 6.64 -10.24 41.68
#